data_AF-A0A7Y3J3F5-F1
#
_entry.id   AF-A0A7Y3J3F5-F1
#
_cell.length_a   1.000
_cell.length_b   1.000
_cell.length_c   1.000
_cell.angle_alpha   90.00
_cell.angle_beta   90.00
_cell.angle_gamma   90.00
#
_symmetry.space_group_name_H-M   'P 1'
#
loop_
_entity.id
_entity.type
_entity.pdbx_description
1 polymer ?
#
loop_
_entity_poly.entity_id
_entity_poly.type
_entity_poly.pdbx_seq_one_letter_code
_entity_poly.pdbx_strand_id
1 'polypeptide(L)'
;LGRRYLPLAGSGLAALTRETAQAEPEQFAAFFRSQAHLYRTWQEEAAAGYGWIPRRYLIAIKTASDLYNWTARVLQKNPQLVWRRKVKPSVIRVLWTALGNLFYIPRPPCTLAGEVPA
;
A
#
# COMPACT_ATOMS: atom_id res chain seq x y z
N LEU A 1 -7.84 -12.81 17.60
CA LEU A 1 -6.89 -13.40 16.62
C LEU A 1 -5.42 -13.39 17.08
N GLY A 2 -4.99 -12.68 18.14
CA GLY A 2 -3.69 -12.93 18.81
C GLY A 2 -2.41 -12.89 17.94
N ARG A 3 -2.48 -12.37 16.72
CA ARG A 3 -1.42 -12.41 15.72
C ARG A 3 -0.73 -11.07 15.62
N ARG A 4 0.60 -11.10 15.49
CA ARG A 4 1.44 -9.95 15.18
C ARG A 4 2.28 -10.27 13.95
N TYR A 5 2.07 -9.52 12.88
CA TYR A 5 2.81 -9.68 11.63
C TYR A 5 3.95 -8.67 11.50
N LEU A 6 3.81 -7.49 12.10
CA LEU A 6 4.82 -6.44 12.00
C LEU A 6 5.96 -6.68 13.00
N PRO A 7 7.21 -6.45 12.59
CA PRO A 7 8.36 -6.60 13.47
C PRO A 7 8.33 -5.52 14.56
N LEU A 8 8.68 -5.93 15.80
CA LEU A 8 8.83 -5.01 16.93
C LEU A 8 10.25 -4.44 17.03
N ALA A 9 11.22 -5.19 16.51
CA ALA A 9 12.63 -4.83 16.58
C ALA A 9 12.88 -3.47 15.93
N GLY A 10 13.59 -2.59 16.65
CA GLY A 10 13.90 -1.24 16.18
C GLY A 10 12.72 -0.25 16.16
N SER A 11 11.54 -0.64 16.67
CA SER A 11 10.36 0.25 16.69
C SER A 11 10.31 1.22 17.88
N GLY A 12 11.06 0.95 18.95
CA GLY A 12 10.97 1.68 20.22
C GLY A 12 9.78 1.28 21.10
N LEU A 13 8.80 0.57 20.57
CA LEU A 13 7.61 0.13 21.30
C LEU A 13 7.86 -1.16 22.08
N ALA A 14 7.31 -1.24 23.29
CA ALA A 14 7.34 -2.48 24.09
C ALA A 14 6.43 -3.58 23.51
N ALA A 15 5.30 -3.21 22.91
CA ALA A 15 4.36 -4.14 22.28
C ALA A 15 3.49 -3.46 21.21
N LEU A 16 2.94 -4.24 20.27
CA LEU A 16 1.93 -3.79 19.30
C LEU A 16 0.52 -4.14 19.77
N THR A 17 0.16 -3.60 20.93
CA THR A 17 -1.18 -3.74 21.51
C THR A 17 -1.93 -2.42 21.43
N ARG A 18 -3.23 -2.46 21.71
CA ARG A 18 -4.06 -1.25 21.76
C ARG A 18 -3.61 -0.34 22.91
N GLU A 19 -3.26 -0.96 24.03
CA GLU A 19 -2.86 -0.29 25.27
C GLU A 19 -1.55 0.48 25.05
N THR A 20 -0.52 -0.16 24.48
CA THR A 20 0.75 0.53 24.15
C THR A 20 0.54 1.61 23.10
N ALA A 21 -0.27 1.36 22.07
CA ALA A 21 -0.57 2.38 21.06
C ALA A 21 -1.29 3.60 21.65
N GLN A 22 -2.09 3.45 22.71
CA GLN A 22 -2.76 4.55 23.41
C GLN A 22 -1.86 5.27 24.41
N ALA A 23 -1.00 4.54 25.12
CA ALA A 23 -0.04 5.10 26.06
C ALA A 23 1.08 5.89 25.35
N GLU A 24 1.52 5.42 24.18
CA GLU A 24 2.64 5.99 23.42
C GLU A 24 2.21 6.33 21.98
N PRO A 25 1.25 7.27 21.80
CA PRO A 25 0.62 7.51 20.50
C PRO A 25 1.58 8.01 19.43
N GLU A 26 2.60 8.77 19.81
CA GLU A 26 3.60 9.32 18.89
C GLU A 26 4.58 8.25 18.40
N GLN A 27 5.09 7.40 19.30
CA GLN A 27 5.98 6.29 18.94
C GLN A 27 5.24 5.29 18.04
N PHE A 28 3.98 4.98 18.37
CA PHE A 28 3.15 4.14 17.52
C PHE A 28 2.92 4.77 16.14
N ALA A 29 2.65 6.08 16.08
CA ALA A 29 2.48 6.78 14.82
C ALA A 29 3.77 6.78 13.99
N ALA A 30 4.93 6.99 14.61
CA ALA A 30 6.23 6.94 13.95
C ALA A 30 6.52 5.54 13.38
N PHE A 31 6.32 4.50 14.19
CA PHE A 31 6.43 3.11 13.75
C PHE A 31 5.47 2.80 12.59
N PHE A 32 4.20 3.16 12.70
CA PHE A 32 3.24 2.90 11.65
C PHE A 32 3.61 3.62 10.34
N ARG A 33 4.07 4.87 10.43
CA ARG A 33 4.50 5.65 9.27
C ARG A 33 5.74 5.03 8.61
N SER A 34 6.69 4.48 9.36
CA SER A 34 7.85 3.79 8.77
C SER A 34 7.44 2.52 8.02
N GLN A 35 6.52 1.72 8.58
CA GLN A 35 5.98 0.55 7.88
C GLN A 35 5.18 0.94 6.63
N ALA A 36 4.39 2.00 6.71
CA ALA A 36 3.61 2.50 5.59
C ALA A 36 4.50 3.14 4.51
N HIS A 37 5.67 3.68 4.87
CA HIS A 37 6.69 4.13 3.93
C HIS A 37 7.30 2.96 3.17
N LEU A 38 7.73 1.90 3.88
CA LEU A 38 8.25 0.68 3.26
C LEU A 38 7.25 0.07 2.26
N TYR A 39 5.98 -0.03 2.67
CA TYR A 39 4.89 -0.45 1.79
C TYR A 39 4.81 0.39 0.50
N ARG A 40 4.94 1.72 0.62
CA ARG A 40 4.88 2.62 -0.54
C ARG A 40 6.06 2.41 -1.48
N THR A 41 7.26 2.24 -0.97
CA THR A 41 8.45 1.95 -1.78
C THR A 41 8.22 0.69 -2.63
N TRP A 42 7.68 -0.37 -2.05
CA TRP A 42 7.34 -1.58 -2.83
C TRP A 42 6.20 -1.38 -3.83
N GLN A 43 5.22 -0.54 -3.53
CA GLN A 43 4.15 -0.22 -4.48
C GLN A 43 4.66 0.61 -5.67
N GLU A 44 5.59 1.52 -5.43
CA GLU A 44 6.23 2.34 -6.46
C GLU A 44 7.08 1.44 -7.39
N GLU A 45 7.86 0.51 -6.82
CA GLU A 45 8.60 -0.51 -7.58
C GLU A 45 7.66 -1.40 -8.41
N ALA A 46 6.59 -1.92 -7.79
CA ALA A 46 5.62 -2.76 -8.50
C ALA A 46 4.91 -2.00 -9.64
N ALA A 47 4.66 -0.70 -9.47
CA ALA A 47 4.03 0.13 -10.49
C ALA A 47 4.92 0.34 -11.73
N ALA A 48 6.26 0.31 -11.58
CA ALA A 48 7.18 0.31 -12.72
C ALA A 48 6.96 -0.92 -13.63
N GLY A 49 6.46 -2.01 -13.06
CA GLY A 49 6.12 -3.25 -13.78
C GLY A 49 4.84 -3.20 -14.62
N TYR A 50 4.00 -2.16 -14.50
CA TYR A 50 2.69 -2.13 -15.17
C TYR A 50 2.76 -2.18 -16.71
N GLY A 51 3.86 -1.71 -17.30
CA GLY A 51 4.11 -1.79 -18.74
C GLY A 51 4.17 -3.22 -19.30
N TRP A 52 4.47 -4.19 -18.45
CA TRP A 52 4.58 -5.61 -18.82
C TRP A 52 3.27 -6.38 -18.69
N ILE A 53 2.22 -5.78 -18.13
CA ILE A 53 0.95 -6.46 -17.86
C ILE A 53 -0.05 -6.20 -19.00
N PRO A 54 -0.66 -7.24 -19.59
CA PRO A 54 -1.71 -7.05 -20.60
C PRO A 54 -2.86 -6.19 -20.05
N ARG A 55 -3.33 -5.23 -20.86
CA ARG A 55 -4.29 -4.19 -20.45
C ARG A 55 -5.54 -4.74 -19.74
N ARG A 56 -6.07 -5.87 -20.21
CA ARG A 56 -7.26 -6.53 -19.63
C ARG A 56 -7.08 -6.84 -18.15
N TYR A 57 -5.90 -7.31 -17.74
CA TYR A 57 -5.61 -7.65 -16.34
C TYR A 57 -5.11 -6.45 -15.54
N LEU A 58 -4.36 -5.56 -16.19
CA LEU A 58 -3.78 -4.38 -15.58
C LEU A 58 -4.82 -3.50 -14.88
N ILE A 59 -6.00 -3.31 -15.48
CA ILE A 59 -7.06 -2.45 -14.90
C ILE A 59 -7.45 -2.95 -13.51
N ALA A 60 -7.70 -4.26 -13.35
CA ALA A 60 -8.09 -4.84 -12.07
C ALA A 60 -6.96 -4.80 -11.04
N ILE A 61 -5.74 -5.14 -11.46
CA ILE A 61 -4.54 -5.14 -10.60
C ILE A 61 -4.25 -3.73 -10.09
N LYS A 62 -4.19 -2.75 -10.99
CA LYS A 62 -3.96 -1.34 -10.64
C LYS A 62 -5.05 -0.80 -9.73
N THR A 63 -6.31 -1.14 -10.00
CA THR A 63 -7.44 -0.73 -9.15
C THR A 63 -7.29 -1.27 -7.72
N ALA A 64 -6.92 -2.54 -7.55
CA ALA A 64 -6.66 -3.10 -6.23
C ALA A 64 -5.50 -2.38 -5.54
N SER A 65 -4.36 -2.16 -6.24
CA SER A 65 -3.22 -1.39 -5.72
C SER A 65 -3.63 0.02 -5.27
N ASP A 66 -4.38 0.76 -6.09
CA ASP A 66 -4.84 2.12 -5.80
C ASP A 66 -5.72 2.16 -4.54
N LEU A 67 -6.57 1.16 -4.32
CA LEU A 67 -7.42 1.03 -3.12
C LEU A 67 -6.61 0.71 -1.86
N TYR A 68 -5.59 -0.12 -1.96
CA TYR A 68 -4.66 -0.35 -0.85
C TYR A 68 -3.82 0.90 -0.55
N ASN A 69 -3.35 1.61 -1.58
CA ASN A 69 -2.64 2.88 -1.46
C ASN A 69 -3.50 3.96 -0.82
N TRP A 70 -4.80 4.00 -1.12
CA TRP A 70 -5.74 4.86 -0.41
C TRP A 70 -5.85 4.49 1.07
N THR A 71 -5.97 3.19 1.37
CA THR A 71 -6.07 2.71 2.76
C THR A 71 -4.83 3.06 3.57
N ALA A 72 -3.64 2.84 3.00
CA ALA A 72 -2.36 3.24 3.60
C ALA A 72 -2.32 4.75 3.88
N ARG A 73 -2.75 5.61 2.95
CA ARG A 73 -2.80 7.07 3.15
C ARG A 73 -3.76 7.49 4.26
N VAL A 74 -4.92 6.84 4.38
CA VAL A 74 -5.88 7.11 5.48
C VAL A 74 -5.24 6.77 6.83
N LEU A 75 -4.59 5.61 6.91
CA LEU A 75 -3.95 5.15 8.14
C LEU A 75 -2.67 5.95 8.47
N GLN A 76 -1.91 6.42 7.49
CA GLN A 76 -0.76 7.30 7.73
C GLN A 76 -1.16 8.63 8.39
N LYS A 77 -2.30 9.19 7.97
CA LYS A 77 -2.85 10.41 8.58
C LYS A 77 -3.30 10.15 10.02
N ASN A 78 -3.98 9.03 10.26
CA ASN A 78 -4.52 8.67 11.58
C ASN A 78 -4.25 7.19 11.94
N PRO A 79 -3.04 6.84 12.42
CA PRO A 79 -2.65 5.44 12.67
C PRO A 79 -3.52 4.74 13.72
N GLN A 80 -3.99 5.49 14.71
CA GLN A 80 -4.89 5.00 15.77
C GLN A 80 -6.19 4.39 15.25
N LEU A 81 -6.58 4.71 14.00
CA LEU A 81 -7.82 4.23 13.40
C LEU A 81 -7.83 2.69 13.27
N VAL A 82 -6.67 2.04 13.16
CA VAL A 82 -6.53 0.57 13.11
C VAL A 82 -7.23 -0.11 14.29
N TRP A 83 -7.16 0.49 15.47
CA TRP A 83 -7.77 -0.04 16.70
C TRP A 83 -9.21 0.40 16.93
N ARG A 84 -9.72 1.33 16.13
CA ARG A 84 -11.09 1.85 16.25
C ARG A 84 -12.04 1.14 15.32
N ARG A 85 -11.64 0.92 14.07
CA ARG A 85 -12.48 0.29 13.05
C ARG A 85 -11.66 -0.26 11.89
N LYS A 86 -12.27 -1.18 11.15
CA LYS A 86 -11.73 -1.62 9.86
C LYS A 86 -11.85 -0.48 8.84
N VAL A 87 -10.72 -0.07 8.26
CA VAL A 87 -10.70 0.93 7.18
C VAL A 87 -10.99 0.23 5.86
N LYS A 88 -12.07 0.64 5.18
CA LYS A 88 -12.44 0.14 3.86
C LYS A 88 -12.79 1.31 2.94
N PRO A 89 -12.44 1.24 1.66
CA PRO A 89 -12.93 2.20 0.67
C PRO A 89 -14.45 2.04 0.50
N SER A 90 -15.13 3.12 0.15
CA SER A 90 -16.55 3.06 -0.24
C SER A 90 -16.70 2.45 -1.63
N VAL A 91 -17.87 1.85 -1.91
CA VAL A 91 -18.18 1.25 -3.23
C VAL A 91 -18.04 2.28 -4.35
N ILE A 92 -18.54 3.50 -4.13
CA ILE A 92 -18.41 4.61 -5.08
C ILE A 92 -16.94 4.89 -5.41
N ARG A 93 -16.05 4.88 -4.41
CA ARG A 93 -14.61 5.07 -4.64
C ARG A 93 -14.02 3.94 -5.47
N VAL A 94 -14.39 2.69 -5.21
CA VAL A 94 -13.96 1.52 -6.01
C VAL A 94 -14.33 1.72 -7.48
N LEU A 95 -15.58 2.12 -7.75
CA LEU A 95 -16.07 2.35 -9.10
C LEU A 95 -15.33 3.49 -9.81
N TRP A 96 -15.15 4.64 -9.15
CA TRP A 96 -14.40 5.77 -9.75
C TRP A 96 -12.93 5.43 -10.02
N THR A 97 -12.29 4.69 -9.12
CA THR A 97 -10.90 4.23 -9.32
C THR A 97 -10.80 3.27 -10.50
N ALA A 98 -11.73 2.31 -10.61
CA ALA A 98 -11.78 1.40 -11.75
C ALA A 98 -12.01 2.14 -13.08
N LEU A 99 -12.93 3.10 -13.09
CA LEU A 99 -13.21 3.93 -14.27
C LEU A 99 -11.98 4.73 -14.69
N GLY A 100 -11.29 5.39 -13.75
CA GLY A 100 -10.05 6.13 -14.06
C GLY A 100 -8.96 5.22 -14.62
N ASN A 101 -8.86 3.98 -14.13
CA ASN A 101 -7.89 3.00 -14.62
C ASN A 101 -8.21 2.43 -16.00
N LEU A 102 -9.46 2.50 -16.47
CA LEU A 102 -9.82 2.11 -17.83
C LEU A 102 -9.11 2.98 -18.89
N PHE A 103 -8.90 4.26 -18.56
CA PHE A 103 -8.21 5.24 -19.40
C PHE A 103 -6.70 5.28 -19.16
N TYR A 104 -6.18 4.45 -18.26
CA TYR A 104 -4.74 4.35 -18.02
C TYR A 104 -4.04 3.72 -19.22
N ILE A 105 -3.05 4.45 -19.76
CA ILE A 105 -2.16 3.95 -20.81
C ILE A 105 -0.82 3.68 -20.13
N PRO A 106 -0.45 2.40 -19.90
CA PRO A 106 0.88 2.11 -19.40
C PRO A 106 1.90 2.55 -20.45
N ARG A 107 3.02 3.13 -20.00
CA ARG A 107 4.15 3.33 -20.89
C ARG A 107 4.76 1.95 -21.18
N PRO A 108 5.01 1.61 -22.44
CA PRO A 108 5.75 0.40 -22.74
C PRO A 108 7.12 0.50 -22.07
N PRO A 109 7.67 -0.61 -21.55
CA PRO A 109 9.07 -0.62 -21.13
C PRO A 109 9.92 -0.15 -22.31
N CYS A 110 10.91 0.72 -22.06
CA CYS A 110 11.95 0.97 -23.06
C CYS A 110 12.47 -0.41 -23.46
N THR A 111 12.27 -0.80 -24.71
CA THR A 111 12.84 -2.01 -25.25
C THR A 111 14.33 -1.94 -24.96
N LEU A 112 14.84 -2.87 -24.17
CA LEU A 112 16.27 -3.15 -24.12
C LEU A 112 16.63 -3.61 -25.54
N ALA A 113 17.00 -2.67 -26.39
CA ALA A 113 17.80 -2.92 -27.57
C ALA A 113 19.17 -3.38 -27.04
N GLY A 114 19.28 -4.66 -26.76
CA GLY A 114 20.43 -5.28 -26.11
C GLY A 114 20.21 -6.77 -26.09
N GLU A 115 20.63 -7.41 -27.17
CA GLU A 115 20.65 -8.84 -27.42
C GLU A 115 21.07 -9.65 -26.19
N VAL A 116 20.34 -10.70 -25.89
CA VAL A 116 20.83 -11.81 -25.05
C VAL A 116 21.40 -12.84 -26.03
N PRO A 117 22.73 -12.96 -26.18
CA PRO A 117 23.28 -14.07 -26.96
C PRO A 117 23.05 -15.39 -26.20
N ALA A 118 22.76 -16.41 -26.99
CA ALA A 118 22.48 -17.79 -26.57
C ALA A 118 23.72 -18.51 -26.04
#